data_AF-A0A495JS09-F1
#
_entry.id   AF-A0A495JS09-F1
#
_cell.length_a   1.000
_cell.length_b   1.000
_cell.length_c   1.000
_cell.angle_alpha   90.00
_cell.angle_beta   90.00
_cell.angle_gamma   90.00
#
_symmetry.space_group_name_H-M   'P 1'
#
loop_
_entity.id
_entity.type
_entity.pdbx_description
1 polymer ?
#
loop_
_entity_poly.entity_id
_entity_poly.type
_entity_poly.pdbx_seq_one_letter_code
_entity_poly.pdbx_strand_id
1 'polypeptide(L)'
;MKVTVLRNESPRTPAAALSAIPTTGRHGARHASCESSVWVVGRPSRRAPALDTLRLVSNLSRIRAWLIVFVIGLVLSGVTAFPLEAESRLLVRLLHADWSPAPEHLPVLVDWIDRVHRGIVVTNDQFPFLAYGTDWLAFAHLVIAVAFWGPYRDPVRNIWVVHFGMISCAAIVPLALIAGPVRGIPWWWQLIDISFGIFGIIPLLFVHWETRRLAAQAPPVAAPGPEPATATGD
;
A
#
# COMPACT_ATOMS: atom_id res chain seq x y z
N MET A 1 -4.25 33.58 -13.83
CA MET A 1 -4.62 32.72 -14.97
C MET A 1 -5.71 31.75 -14.47
N LYS A 2 -6.86 31.72 -15.12
CA LYS A 2 -8.17 31.31 -14.58
C LYS A 2 -8.25 29.84 -14.14
N VAL A 3 -8.76 29.63 -12.92
CA VAL A 3 -9.29 28.34 -12.43
C VAL A 3 -10.72 28.22 -12.95
N THR A 4 -10.95 27.31 -13.90
CA THR A 4 -12.29 26.97 -14.38
C THR A 4 -12.82 25.80 -13.56
N VAL A 5 -13.75 26.11 -12.66
CA VAL A 5 -14.59 25.16 -11.93
C VAL A 5 -15.62 24.58 -12.90
N LEU A 6 -15.55 23.28 -13.20
CA LEU A 6 -16.63 22.59 -13.91
C LEU A 6 -17.65 22.05 -12.91
N ARG A 7 -18.87 22.60 -13.03
CA ARG A 7 -20.08 22.25 -12.28
C ARG A 7 -20.51 20.81 -12.56
N ASN A 8 -20.86 20.12 -11.48
CA ASN A 8 -21.62 18.88 -11.44
C ASN A 8 -23.10 19.16 -11.77
N GLU A 9 -23.62 18.57 -12.83
CA GLU A 9 -25.06 18.56 -13.12
C GLU A 9 -25.53 17.14 -13.50
N SER A 10 -26.25 16.52 -12.57
CA SER A 10 -27.31 15.55 -12.85
C SER A 10 -28.53 16.07 -12.09
N PRO A 11 -29.72 16.23 -12.72
CA PRO A 11 -30.68 15.13 -12.66
C PRO A 11 -31.70 15.07 -13.83
N ARG A 12 -32.34 13.90 -14.01
CA ARG A 12 -33.81 13.72 -13.94
C ARG A 12 -34.24 12.42 -14.65
N THR A 13 -34.72 11.49 -13.83
CA THR A 13 -35.71 10.47 -14.18
C THR A 13 -37.05 11.13 -14.54
N PRO A 14 -37.86 10.53 -15.43
CA PRO A 14 -39.30 10.57 -15.31
C PRO A 14 -39.88 9.19 -15.01
N ALA A 15 -41.02 9.26 -14.33
CA ALA A 15 -41.77 8.18 -13.74
C ALA A 15 -42.67 7.43 -14.73
N ALA A 16 -43.19 6.31 -14.21
CA ALA A 16 -44.52 5.74 -14.46
C ALA A 16 -44.79 5.02 -15.79
N ALA A 17 -45.03 3.71 -15.68
CA ALA A 17 -46.17 3.08 -16.35
C ALA A 17 -46.64 1.86 -15.53
N LEU A 18 -47.87 1.98 -15.01
CA LEU A 18 -48.71 0.93 -14.45
C LEU A 18 -49.17 -0.08 -15.53
N SER A 19 -49.74 -1.19 -15.03
CA SER A 19 -50.58 -2.21 -15.70
C SER A 19 -49.82 -3.52 -15.98
N ALA A 20 -50.35 -4.72 -15.76
CA ALA A 20 -51.68 -5.14 -15.34
C ALA A 20 -51.58 -6.52 -14.66
N ILE A 21 -52.51 -6.79 -13.76
CA ILE A 21 -52.87 -8.12 -13.26
C ILE A 21 -53.79 -8.79 -14.30
N PRO A 22 -53.68 -10.11 -14.51
CA PRO A 22 -54.90 -10.91 -14.53
C PRO A 22 -54.83 -12.12 -13.60
N THR A 23 -55.97 -12.32 -12.95
CA THR A 23 -56.36 -13.42 -12.08
C THR A 23 -56.70 -14.70 -12.84
N THR A 24 -56.57 -15.83 -12.13
CA THR A 24 -57.36 -17.10 -12.15
C THR A 24 -56.60 -18.37 -12.57
N GLY A 25 -56.70 -19.40 -11.71
CA GLY A 25 -56.20 -20.74 -11.95
C GLY A 25 -56.20 -21.60 -10.69
N ARG A 26 -57.37 -22.14 -10.33
CA ARG A 26 -57.66 -22.98 -9.16
C ARG A 26 -57.34 -24.46 -9.46
N HIS A 27 -57.08 -25.21 -8.39
CA HIS A 27 -57.08 -26.69 -8.25
C HIS A 27 -55.80 -27.47 -8.60
N GLY A 28 -55.17 -27.95 -7.53
CA GLY A 28 -54.18 -29.03 -7.57
C GLY A 28 -53.87 -29.49 -6.15
N ALA A 29 -54.78 -30.24 -5.53
CA ALA A 29 -54.52 -30.95 -4.29
C ALA A 29 -53.37 -31.94 -4.50
N ARG A 30 -52.26 -31.75 -3.79
CA ARG A 30 -51.19 -32.75 -3.65
C ARG A 30 -50.81 -32.88 -2.19
N HIS A 31 -51.22 -34.02 -1.64
CA HIS A 31 -50.67 -34.76 -0.52
C HIS A 31 -49.55 -34.08 0.28
N ALA A 32 -49.90 -33.74 1.52
CA ALA A 32 -48.95 -33.47 2.59
C ALA A 32 -48.12 -34.75 2.85
N SER A 33 -46.86 -34.75 2.44
CA SER A 33 -45.84 -35.62 3.03
C SER A 33 -45.18 -34.81 4.15
N CYS A 34 -45.55 -35.13 5.39
CA CYS A 34 -44.91 -34.60 6.58
C CYS A 34 -43.61 -35.39 6.80
N GLU A 35 -42.57 -35.07 6.05
CA GLU A 35 -41.22 -35.49 6.39
C GLU A 35 -40.74 -34.63 7.55
N SER A 36 -40.68 -35.25 8.73
CA SER A 36 -40.01 -34.73 9.91
C SER A 36 -38.51 -34.62 9.62
N SER A 37 -38.12 -33.51 8.99
CA SER A 37 -36.75 -33.05 8.93
C SER A 37 -36.35 -32.69 10.36
N VAL A 38 -35.65 -33.63 11.01
CA VAL A 38 -34.96 -33.39 12.26
C VAL A 38 -33.95 -32.28 11.99
N TRP A 39 -34.29 -31.06 12.38
CA TRP A 39 -33.34 -29.96 12.47
C TRP A 39 -32.33 -30.34 13.55
N VAL A 40 -31.21 -30.92 13.14
CA VAL A 40 -30.02 -30.99 13.98
C VAL A 40 -29.60 -29.55 14.20
N VAL A 41 -30.06 -28.97 15.31
CA VAL A 41 -29.55 -27.70 15.84
C VAL A 41 -28.07 -27.94 16.08
N GLY A 42 -27.26 -27.56 15.09
CA GLY A 42 -25.81 -27.60 15.22
C GLY A 42 -25.45 -26.83 16.48
N ARG A 43 -24.88 -27.53 17.47
CA ARG A 43 -24.36 -26.88 18.68
C ARG A 43 -23.48 -25.73 18.21
N PRO A 44 -23.75 -24.47 18.61
CA PRO A 44 -22.81 -23.40 18.33
C PRO A 44 -21.48 -23.83 18.92
N SER A 45 -20.47 -24.02 18.07
CA SER A 45 -19.13 -24.35 18.52
C SER A 45 -18.72 -23.21 19.44
N ARG A 46 -18.66 -23.47 20.76
CA ARG A 46 -18.13 -22.51 21.74
C ARG A 46 -16.63 -22.40 21.48
N ARG A 47 -16.22 -21.62 20.48
CA ARG A 47 -14.83 -21.18 20.35
C ARG A 47 -14.49 -20.43 21.63
N ALA A 48 -13.35 -20.77 22.24
CA ALA A 48 -12.93 -20.12 23.47
C ALA A 48 -12.55 -18.66 23.17
N PRO A 49 -13.26 -17.66 23.72
CA PRO A 49 -13.05 -16.24 23.39
C PRO A 49 -11.62 -15.75 23.66
N ALA A 50 -10.90 -16.39 24.60
CA ALA A 50 -9.51 -16.10 24.89
C ALA A 50 -8.55 -16.45 23.73
N LEU A 51 -8.77 -17.58 23.04
CA LEU A 51 -7.91 -18.00 21.93
C LEU A 51 -8.07 -17.08 20.71
N ASP A 52 -9.28 -16.62 20.44
CA ASP A 52 -9.55 -15.67 19.36
C ASP A 52 -8.89 -14.32 19.65
N THR A 53 -8.97 -13.84 20.89
CA THR A 53 -8.29 -12.59 21.32
C THR A 53 -6.77 -12.68 21.16
N LEU A 54 -6.14 -13.78 21.58
CA LEU A 54 -4.69 -13.98 21.44
C LEU A 54 -4.25 -14.03 19.97
N ARG A 55 -5.04 -14.68 19.10
CA ARG A 55 -4.79 -14.72 17.66
C ARG A 55 -4.87 -13.34 17.03
N LEU A 56 -5.87 -12.53 17.40
CA LEU A 56 -6.03 -11.16 16.92
C LEU A 56 -4.82 -10.30 17.31
N VAL A 57 -4.39 -10.35 18.57
CA VAL A 57 -3.23 -9.58 19.07
C VAL A 57 -1.93 -10.01 18.37
N SER A 58 -1.73 -11.31 18.16
CA SER A 58 -0.57 -11.83 17.43
C SER A 58 -0.57 -11.38 15.95
N ASN A 59 -1.71 -11.45 15.27
CA ASN A 59 -1.85 -11.00 13.88
C ASN A 59 -1.56 -9.50 13.75
N LEU A 60 -2.13 -8.67 14.63
CA LEU A 60 -1.87 -7.23 14.66
C LEU A 60 -0.40 -6.90 14.92
N SER A 61 0.25 -7.62 15.83
CA SER A 61 1.67 -7.42 16.14
C SER A 61 2.56 -7.72 14.94
N ARG A 62 2.26 -8.81 14.21
CA ARG A 62 2.97 -9.18 12.98
C ARG A 62 2.77 -8.15 11.87
N ILE A 63 1.54 -7.67 11.68
CA ILE A 63 1.24 -6.58 10.72
C ILE A 63 2.06 -5.33 11.06
N ARG A 64 2.04 -4.91 12.32
CA ARG A 64 2.78 -3.72 12.78
C ARG A 64 4.29 -3.88 12.62
N ALA A 65 4.85 -5.05 12.91
CA ALA A 65 6.27 -5.32 12.73
C ALA A 65 6.69 -5.17 11.25
N TRP A 66 5.95 -5.78 10.32
CA TRP A 66 6.23 -5.64 8.89
C TRP A 66 6.04 -4.22 8.36
N LEU A 67 5.02 -3.50 8.87
CA LEU A 67 4.84 -2.08 8.57
C LEU A 67 6.02 -1.24 9.06
N ILE A 68 6.53 -1.49 10.28
CA ILE A 68 7.71 -0.79 10.80
C ILE A 68 8.93 -1.08 9.94
N VAL A 69 9.17 -2.33 9.55
CA VAL A 69 10.29 -2.70 8.66
C VAL A 69 10.21 -1.91 7.35
N PHE A 70 9.03 -1.87 6.73
CA PHE A 70 8.82 -1.08 5.50
C PHE A 70 9.06 0.42 5.72
N VAL A 71 8.49 0.99 6.78
CA VAL A 71 8.63 2.41 7.11
C VAL A 71 10.09 2.80 7.39
N ILE A 72 10.84 1.97 8.12
CA ILE A 72 12.26 2.20 8.35
C ILE A 72 13.02 2.20 7.01
N GLY A 73 12.79 1.23 6.15
CA GLY A 73 13.42 1.19 4.82
C GLY A 73 13.08 2.42 3.98
N LEU A 74 11.81 2.83 3.97
CA LEU A 74 11.34 4.02 3.26
C LEU A 74 11.98 5.31 3.79
N VAL A 75 12.06 5.47 5.12
CA VAL A 75 12.68 6.63 5.75
C VAL A 75 14.18 6.66 5.48
N LEU A 76 14.88 5.54 5.64
CA LEU A 76 16.31 5.46 5.36
C LEU A 76 16.59 5.81 3.89
N SER A 77 15.81 5.27 2.95
CA SER A 77 15.91 5.59 1.53
C SER A 77 15.70 7.08 1.22
N GLY A 78 14.88 7.79 1.99
CA GLY A 78 14.68 9.23 1.83
C GLY A 78 15.80 10.05 2.47
N VAL A 79 16.17 9.71 3.69
CA VAL A 79 17.13 10.48 4.51
C VAL A 79 18.53 10.50 3.89
N THR A 80 18.95 9.42 3.23
CA THR A 80 20.26 9.34 2.53
C THR A 80 20.42 10.41 1.44
N ALA A 81 19.30 10.96 0.93
CA ALA A 81 19.36 12.01 -0.08
C ALA A 81 19.78 13.38 0.49
N PHE A 82 19.67 13.61 1.81
CA PHE A 82 20.10 14.88 2.43
C PHE A 82 21.64 15.02 2.44
N PRO A 83 22.42 14.07 3.02
CA PRO A 83 23.88 14.16 3.03
C PRO A 83 24.52 13.43 1.83
N LEU A 84 23.92 13.48 0.64
CA LEU A 84 24.32 12.67 -0.52
C LEU A 84 25.80 12.83 -0.90
N GLU A 85 26.37 14.04 -0.78
CA GLU A 85 27.80 14.26 -1.03
C GLU A 85 28.68 13.58 0.01
N ALA A 86 28.32 13.66 1.29
CA ALA A 86 29.09 13.04 2.37
C ALA A 86 29.02 11.51 2.29
N GLU A 87 27.85 10.95 2.00
CA GLU A 87 27.65 9.51 1.83
C GLU A 87 28.39 8.98 0.60
N SER A 88 28.31 9.67 -0.55
CA SER A 88 29.09 9.28 -1.73
C SER A 88 30.60 9.39 -1.51
N ARG A 89 31.06 10.41 -0.77
CA ARG A 89 32.47 10.54 -0.36
C ARG A 89 32.92 9.37 0.51
N LEU A 90 32.10 8.97 1.48
CA LEU A 90 32.37 7.82 2.34
C LEU A 90 32.44 6.53 1.49
N LEU A 91 31.50 6.34 0.57
CA LEU A 91 31.48 5.17 -0.32
C LEU A 91 32.74 5.09 -1.19
N VAL A 92 33.15 6.19 -1.82
CA VAL A 92 34.41 6.25 -2.61
C VAL A 92 35.62 5.89 -1.75
N ARG A 93 35.70 6.42 -0.52
CA ARG A 93 36.79 6.11 0.43
C ARG A 93 36.83 4.63 0.81
N LEU A 94 35.67 4.01 1.01
CA LEU A 94 35.59 2.59 1.35
C LEU A 94 35.97 1.70 0.17
N LEU A 95 35.54 2.05 -1.05
CA LEU A 95 35.88 1.30 -2.26
C LEU A 95 37.38 1.34 -2.59
N HIS A 96 38.04 2.46 -2.29
CA HIS A 96 39.48 2.67 -2.52
C HIS A 96 40.36 2.39 -1.30
N ALA A 97 39.81 1.87 -0.21
CA ALA A 97 40.62 1.51 0.95
C ALA A 97 41.54 0.32 0.61
N ASP A 98 42.74 0.27 1.21
CA ASP A 98 43.76 -0.76 0.90
C ASP A 98 43.26 -2.21 1.09
N TRP A 99 42.21 -2.42 1.91
CA TRP A 99 41.61 -3.72 2.16
C TRP A 99 40.47 -4.09 1.19
N SER A 100 40.02 -3.14 0.36
CA SER A 100 38.91 -3.32 -0.56
C SER A 100 39.41 -3.94 -1.86
N PRO A 101 38.90 -5.13 -2.26
CA PRO A 101 39.26 -5.75 -3.53
C PRO A 101 38.36 -5.27 -4.70
N ALA A 102 37.55 -4.24 -4.46
CA ALA A 102 36.58 -3.72 -5.42
C ALA A 102 37.22 -3.08 -6.66
N PRO A 103 38.34 -2.33 -6.57
CA PRO A 103 38.99 -1.75 -7.75
C PRO A 103 39.46 -2.81 -8.74
N GLU A 104 39.92 -3.97 -8.26
CA GLU A 104 40.42 -5.06 -9.10
C GLU A 104 39.30 -5.95 -9.64
N HIS A 105 38.30 -6.27 -8.82
CA HIS A 105 37.23 -7.20 -9.20
C HIS A 105 36.02 -6.54 -9.85
N LEU A 106 35.73 -5.28 -9.55
CA LEU A 106 34.57 -4.53 -10.03
C LEU A 106 34.97 -3.13 -10.56
N PRO A 107 35.97 -3.01 -11.46
CA PRO A 107 36.50 -1.71 -11.88
C PRO A 107 35.43 -0.80 -12.49
N VAL A 108 34.51 -1.37 -13.29
CA VAL A 108 33.41 -0.63 -13.93
C VAL A 108 32.45 0.00 -12.91
N LEU A 109 32.21 -0.68 -11.79
CA LEU A 109 31.37 -0.16 -10.71
C LEU A 109 32.09 1.00 -10.01
N VAL A 110 33.38 0.82 -9.68
CA VAL A 110 34.18 1.84 -8.99
C VAL A 110 34.28 3.11 -9.84
N ASP A 111 34.61 2.99 -11.13
CA ASP A 111 34.67 4.11 -12.06
C ASP A 111 33.34 4.87 -12.16
N TRP A 112 32.22 4.14 -12.15
CA TRP A 112 30.89 4.73 -12.16
C TRP A 112 30.60 5.49 -10.87
N ILE A 113 30.90 4.92 -9.71
CA ILE A 113 30.75 5.57 -8.40
C ILE A 113 31.59 6.85 -8.34
N ASP A 114 32.84 6.81 -8.80
CA ASP A 114 33.73 7.97 -8.82
C ASP A 114 33.21 9.07 -9.75
N ARG A 115 32.65 8.69 -10.90
CA ARG A 115 31.98 9.63 -11.80
C ARG A 115 30.77 10.28 -11.13
N VAL A 116 29.93 9.52 -10.46
CA VAL A 116 28.76 10.03 -9.75
C VAL A 116 29.18 10.97 -8.62
N HIS A 117 30.14 10.57 -7.78
CA HIS A 117 30.65 11.40 -6.68
C HIS A 117 31.23 12.73 -7.19
N ARG A 118 32.09 12.69 -8.22
CA ARG A 118 32.60 13.92 -8.85
C ARG A 118 31.49 14.80 -9.39
N GLY A 119 30.48 14.22 -10.02
CA GLY A 119 29.31 14.94 -10.52
C GLY A 119 28.55 15.66 -9.41
N ILE A 120 28.34 15.00 -8.27
CA ILE A 120 27.69 15.60 -7.08
C ILE A 120 28.53 16.77 -6.56
N VAL A 121 29.83 16.57 -6.32
CA VAL A 121 30.72 17.60 -5.77
C VAL A 121 30.77 18.84 -6.67
N VAL A 122 30.98 18.67 -7.97
CA VAL A 122 31.03 19.80 -8.92
C VAL A 122 29.68 20.53 -8.98
N THR A 123 28.57 19.79 -8.97
CA THR A 123 27.23 20.39 -9.00
C THR A 123 26.93 21.15 -7.72
N ASN A 124 27.30 20.62 -6.55
CA ASN A 124 27.09 21.31 -5.28
C ASN A 124 27.95 22.57 -5.15
N ASP A 125 29.18 22.55 -5.67
CA ASP A 125 30.08 23.70 -5.68
C ASP A 125 29.58 24.81 -6.62
N GLN A 126 29.16 24.44 -7.84
CA GLN A 126 28.79 25.42 -8.87
C GLN A 126 27.31 25.82 -8.85
N PHE A 127 26.42 24.90 -8.46
CA PHE A 127 24.96 25.03 -8.55
C PHE A 127 24.26 24.46 -7.30
N PRO A 128 24.57 24.94 -6.08
CA PRO A 128 24.07 24.36 -4.83
C PRO A 128 22.54 24.32 -4.71
N PHE A 129 21.84 25.26 -5.36
CA PHE A 129 20.37 25.30 -5.37
C PHE A 129 19.72 24.05 -6.00
N LEU A 130 20.45 23.28 -6.82
CA LEU A 130 19.95 22.03 -7.38
C LEU A 130 19.76 20.93 -6.33
N ALA A 131 20.56 20.94 -5.25
CA ALA A 131 20.41 20.01 -4.13
C ALA A 131 19.03 20.13 -3.47
N TYR A 132 18.39 21.31 -3.54
CA TYR A 132 17.05 21.50 -3.02
C TYR A 132 16.00 20.59 -3.69
N GLY A 133 16.21 20.21 -4.96
CA GLY A 133 15.37 19.21 -5.61
C GLY A 133 15.45 17.84 -4.93
N THR A 134 16.65 17.45 -4.48
CA THR A 134 16.90 16.23 -3.72
C THR A 134 16.27 16.30 -2.33
N ASP A 135 16.30 17.47 -1.68
CA ASP A 135 15.63 17.69 -0.39
C ASP A 135 14.11 17.46 -0.48
N TRP A 136 13.47 17.94 -1.56
CA TRP A 136 12.04 17.69 -1.79
C TRP A 136 11.74 16.20 -2.02
N LEU A 137 12.61 15.48 -2.73
CA LEU A 137 12.48 14.05 -2.93
C LEU A 137 12.62 13.29 -1.59
N ALA A 138 13.58 13.66 -0.75
CA ALA A 138 13.73 13.13 0.59
C ALA A 138 12.49 13.38 1.45
N PHE A 139 11.99 14.62 1.42
CA PHE A 139 10.79 15.01 2.16
C PHE A 139 9.56 14.19 1.74
N ALA A 140 9.38 13.90 0.45
CA ALA A 140 8.28 13.06 -0.02
C ALA A 140 8.27 11.67 0.65
N HIS A 141 9.43 11.06 0.85
CA HIS A 141 9.54 9.76 1.54
C HIS A 141 9.08 9.86 3.00
N LEU A 142 9.43 10.95 3.70
CA LEU A 142 9.00 11.20 5.07
C LEU A 142 7.48 11.40 5.15
N VAL A 143 6.90 12.16 4.22
CA VAL A 143 5.44 12.34 4.15
C VAL A 143 4.71 11.03 3.86
N ILE A 144 5.23 10.22 2.94
CA ILE A 144 4.67 8.90 2.64
C ILE A 144 4.78 7.99 3.87
N ALA A 145 5.91 8.00 4.59
CA ALA A 145 6.08 7.24 5.82
C ALA A 145 5.02 7.60 6.88
N VAL A 146 4.68 8.89 7.02
CA VAL A 146 3.61 9.35 7.91
C VAL A 146 2.25 8.77 7.51
N ALA A 147 1.96 8.61 6.21
CA ALA A 147 0.70 8.02 5.76
C ALA A 147 0.49 6.58 6.27
N PHE A 148 1.58 5.82 6.46
CA PHE A 148 1.52 4.45 7.01
C PHE A 148 1.14 4.38 8.50
N TRP A 149 1.04 5.52 9.18
CA TRP A 149 0.47 5.61 10.52
C TRP A 149 -0.99 5.15 10.58
N GLY A 150 -1.76 5.36 9.49
CA GLY A 150 -3.14 4.87 9.37
C GLY A 150 -3.22 3.35 9.51
N PRO A 151 -2.59 2.57 8.61
CA PRO A 151 -2.49 1.12 8.71
C PRO A 151 -1.88 0.60 10.02
N TYR A 152 -0.93 1.33 10.59
CA TYR A 152 -0.33 0.95 11.88
C TYR A 152 -1.36 0.95 13.02
N ARG A 153 -2.27 1.94 13.02
CA ARG A 153 -3.36 2.03 14.01
C ARG A 153 -4.51 1.08 13.70
N ASP A 154 -5.02 1.10 12.48
CA ASP A 154 -6.12 0.25 12.02
C ASP A 154 -5.85 -0.23 10.59
N PRO A 155 -5.30 -1.45 10.42
CA PRO A 155 -4.90 -1.95 9.10
C PRO A 155 -6.11 -2.29 8.21
N VAL A 156 -7.25 -2.70 8.79
CA VAL A 156 -8.43 -3.12 8.01
C VAL A 156 -9.10 -1.91 7.38
N ARG A 157 -9.32 -0.85 8.17
CA ARG A 157 -9.93 0.38 7.67
C ARG A 157 -9.04 1.13 6.68
N ASN A 158 -7.72 1.02 6.83
CA ASN A 158 -6.73 1.77 6.04
C ASN A 158 -5.97 0.89 5.03
N ILE A 159 -6.52 -0.27 4.63
CA ILE A 159 -5.84 -1.21 3.72
C ILE A 159 -5.43 -0.57 2.38
N TRP A 160 -6.15 0.46 1.95
CA TRP A 160 -5.82 1.18 0.72
C TRP A 160 -4.44 1.83 0.75
N VAL A 161 -3.95 2.29 1.90
CA VAL A 161 -2.58 2.85 2.02
C VAL A 161 -1.52 1.77 1.75
N VAL A 162 -1.80 0.51 2.12
CA VAL A 162 -0.94 -0.63 1.78
C VAL A 162 -0.95 -0.88 0.27
N HIS A 163 -2.12 -0.82 -0.37
CA HIS A 163 -2.23 -0.92 -1.83
C HIS A 163 -1.48 0.20 -2.55
N PHE A 164 -1.63 1.44 -2.07
CA PHE A 164 -0.86 2.58 -2.57
C PHE A 164 0.63 2.30 -2.51
N GLY A 165 1.15 1.83 -1.36
CA GLY A 165 2.56 1.44 -1.24
C GLY A 165 2.98 0.36 -2.23
N MET A 166 2.16 -0.67 -2.42
CA MET A 166 2.45 -1.74 -3.40
C MET A 166 2.48 -1.21 -4.83
N ILE A 167 1.56 -0.30 -5.19
CA ILE A 167 1.54 0.37 -6.50
C ILE A 167 2.81 1.22 -6.66
N SER A 168 3.20 1.98 -5.63
CA SER A 168 4.45 2.76 -5.65
C SER A 168 5.67 1.87 -5.87
N CYS A 169 5.76 0.73 -5.17
CA CYS A 169 6.84 -0.25 -5.38
C CYS A 169 6.86 -0.79 -6.82
N ALA A 170 5.70 -1.13 -7.39
CA ALA A 170 5.61 -1.58 -8.77
C ALA A 170 5.98 -0.47 -9.77
N ALA A 171 5.63 0.79 -9.48
CA ALA A 171 5.91 1.94 -10.33
C ALA A 171 7.41 2.31 -10.42
N ILE A 172 8.25 1.83 -9.49
CA ILE A 172 9.71 1.99 -9.57
C ILE A 172 10.26 1.30 -10.82
N VAL A 173 9.69 0.17 -11.24
CA VAL A 173 10.16 -0.59 -12.41
C VAL A 173 10.09 0.21 -13.70
N PRO A 174 8.93 0.72 -14.15
CA PRO A 174 8.87 1.53 -15.35
C PRO A 174 9.65 2.84 -15.20
N LEU A 175 9.70 3.44 -14.01
CA LEU A 175 10.49 4.65 -13.78
C LEU A 175 11.97 4.41 -14.08
N ALA A 176 12.57 3.37 -13.51
CA ALA A 176 13.98 3.04 -13.71
C ALA A 176 14.28 2.71 -15.18
N LEU A 177 13.44 1.89 -15.81
CA LEU A 177 13.65 1.42 -17.18
C LEU A 177 13.43 2.51 -18.25
N ILE A 178 12.70 3.58 -17.94
CA ILE A 178 12.46 4.69 -18.86
C ILE A 178 13.41 5.85 -18.57
N ALA A 179 13.45 6.34 -17.32
CA ALA A 179 14.25 7.50 -16.95
C ALA A 179 15.75 7.17 -16.92
N GLY A 180 16.13 5.94 -16.56
CA GLY A 180 17.51 5.48 -16.53
C GLY A 180 18.21 5.66 -17.87
N PRO A 181 17.73 5.05 -18.97
CA PRO A 181 18.32 5.22 -20.29
C PRO A 181 18.30 6.67 -20.79
N VAL A 182 17.20 7.41 -20.54
CA VAL A 182 17.08 8.83 -20.92
C VAL A 182 18.16 9.69 -20.24
N ARG A 183 18.60 9.31 -19.04
CA ARG A 183 19.65 10.02 -18.28
C ARG A 183 21.03 9.38 -18.38
N GLY A 184 21.20 8.35 -19.21
CA GLY A 184 22.48 7.66 -19.40
C GLY A 184 22.93 6.82 -18.19
N ILE A 185 21.99 6.33 -17.37
CA ILE A 185 22.28 5.46 -16.23
C ILE A 185 22.54 4.03 -16.73
N PRO A 186 23.64 3.36 -16.29
CA PRO A 186 23.95 1.98 -16.68
C PRO A 186 22.80 1.01 -16.36
N TRP A 187 22.57 0.03 -17.22
CA TRP A 187 21.48 -0.95 -17.05
C TRP A 187 21.59 -1.73 -15.72
N TRP A 188 22.81 -2.07 -15.30
CA TRP A 188 23.05 -2.79 -14.05
C TRP A 188 22.80 -1.91 -12.82
N TRP A 189 22.94 -0.59 -12.93
CA TRP A 189 22.55 0.35 -11.88
C TRP A 189 21.03 0.45 -11.78
N GLN A 190 20.32 0.45 -12.92
CA GLN A 190 18.86 0.42 -12.92
C GLN A 190 18.30 -0.83 -12.20
N LEU A 191 19.02 -1.96 -12.21
CA LEU A 191 18.64 -3.13 -11.41
C LEU A 191 18.72 -2.87 -9.90
N ILE A 192 19.68 -2.07 -9.46
CA ILE A 192 19.77 -1.62 -8.05
C ILE A 192 18.53 -0.76 -7.74
N ASP A 193 18.15 0.16 -8.63
CA ASP A 193 16.96 1.00 -8.44
C ASP A 193 15.67 0.15 -8.37
N ILE A 194 15.52 -0.84 -9.26
CA ILE A 194 14.40 -1.78 -9.28
C ILE A 194 14.32 -2.62 -7.99
N SER A 195 15.48 -2.96 -7.40
CA SER A 195 15.54 -3.77 -6.19
C SER A 195 14.79 -3.12 -5.02
N PHE A 196 14.76 -1.77 -4.91
CA PHE A 196 13.98 -1.08 -3.88
C PHE A 196 12.48 -1.37 -3.99
N GLY A 197 11.94 -1.46 -5.21
CA GLY A 197 10.56 -1.86 -5.45
C GLY A 197 10.30 -3.31 -5.04
N ILE A 198 11.21 -4.22 -5.40
CA ILE A 198 11.09 -5.65 -5.07
C ILE A 198 11.19 -5.88 -3.55
N PHE A 199 12.17 -5.30 -2.88
CA PHE A 199 12.32 -5.46 -1.43
C PHE A 199 11.24 -4.70 -0.65
N GLY A 200 10.79 -3.56 -1.15
CA GLY A 200 9.69 -2.79 -0.55
C GLY A 200 8.34 -3.49 -0.63
N ILE A 201 8.02 -4.18 -1.74
CA ILE A 201 6.72 -4.83 -1.89
C ILE A 201 6.57 -6.07 -0.99
N ILE A 202 7.66 -6.74 -0.64
CA ILE A 202 7.63 -7.98 0.16
C ILE A 202 6.94 -7.76 1.53
N PRO A 203 7.38 -6.83 2.40
CA PRO A 203 6.67 -6.50 3.64
C PRO A 203 5.19 -6.15 3.43
N LEU A 204 4.87 -5.39 2.37
CA LEU A 204 3.51 -4.96 2.09
C LEU A 204 2.60 -6.11 1.67
N LEU A 205 3.12 -7.11 0.96
CA LEU A 205 2.38 -8.34 0.64
C LEU A 205 2.03 -9.12 1.91
N PHE A 206 2.96 -9.25 2.85
CA PHE A 206 2.69 -9.87 4.16
C PHE A 206 1.65 -9.09 4.94
N VAL A 207 1.78 -7.77 5.02
CA VAL A 207 0.80 -6.89 5.67
C VAL A 207 -0.58 -7.04 5.04
N HIS A 208 -0.67 -6.99 3.71
CA HIS A 208 -1.93 -7.10 2.97
C HIS A 208 -2.62 -8.44 3.28
N TRP A 209 -1.87 -9.52 3.19
CA TRP A 209 -2.39 -10.86 3.37
C TRP A 209 -2.84 -11.12 4.82
N GLU A 210 -2.07 -10.70 5.82
CA GLU A 210 -2.49 -10.79 7.23
C GLU A 210 -3.67 -9.87 7.55
N THR A 211 -3.73 -8.68 6.96
CA THR A 211 -4.87 -7.76 7.12
C THR A 211 -6.15 -8.36 6.56
N ARG A 212 -6.08 -9.04 5.41
CA ARG A 212 -7.23 -9.75 4.83
C ARG A 212 -7.69 -10.92 5.72
N ARG A 213 -6.75 -11.65 6.33
CA ARG A 213 -7.07 -12.69 7.31
C ARG A 213 -7.72 -12.12 8.57
N LEU A 214 -7.24 -10.98 9.05
CA LEU A 214 -7.80 -10.28 10.20
C LEU A 214 -9.23 -9.81 9.91
N ALA A 215 -9.47 -9.22 8.74
CA ALA A 215 -10.80 -8.77 8.32
C ALA A 215 -11.83 -9.91 8.24
N ALA A 216 -11.42 -11.11 7.80
CA ALA A 216 -12.29 -12.28 7.73
C ALA A 216 -12.68 -12.86 9.10
N GLN A 217 -11.94 -12.51 10.16
CA GLN A 217 -12.21 -12.95 11.54
C GLN A 217 -13.05 -11.94 12.32
N ALA A 218 -13.22 -10.72 11.81
CA ALA A 218 -14.04 -9.70 12.45
C ALA A 218 -15.54 -10.06 12.30
N PRO A 219 -16.36 -9.89 13.35
CA PRO A 219 -17.81 -10.04 13.23
C PRO A 219 -18.36 -9.13 12.13
N PRO A 220 -19.38 -9.55 11.36
CA PRO A 220 -20.08 -8.65 10.45
C PRO A 220 -20.54 -7.42 11.23
N VAL A 221 -20.23 -6.22 10.73
CA VAL A 221 -20.82 -5.00 11.28
C VAL A 221 -22.32 -5.16 11.18
N ALA A 222 -23.01 -5.16 12.33
CA ALA A 222 -24.46 -5.26 12.38
C ALA A 222 -25.04 -4.17 11.48
N ALA A 223 -25.85 -4.58 10.49
CA ALA A 223 -26.56 -3.62 9.65
C ALA A 223 -27.33 -2.65 10.55
N PRO A 224 -27.39 -1.35 10.21
CA PRO A 224 -28.24 -0.42 10.95
C PRO A 224 -29.64 -1.04 11.04
N GLY A 225 -30.10 -1.25 12.28
CA GLY A 225 -31.42 -1.80 12.53
C GLY A 225 -32.48 -0.93 11.86
N PRO A 226 -33.65 -1.49 11.51
CA PRO A 226 -34.71 -0.73 10.87
C PRO A 226 -34.99 0.55 11.67
N GLU A 227 -34.88 1.69 10.99
CA GLU A 227 -35.18 3.01 11.53
C GLU A 227 -36.59 2.95 12.13
N PRO A 228 -36.78 3.34 13.41
CA PRO A 228 -38.09 3.25 14.04
C PRO A 228 -39.08 4.06 13.21
N ALA A 229 -40.09 3.36 12.67
CA ALA A 229 -41.16 3.97 11.90
C ALA A 229 -41.72 5.14 12.72
N THR A 230 -41.52 6.35 12.24
CA THR A 230 -42.16 7.54 12.78
C THR A 230 -43.66 7.30 12.71
N ALA A 231 -44.26 7.03 13.85
CA ALA A 231 -45.71 7.02 14.01
C ALA A 231 -46.19 8.44 13.68
N THR A 232 -46.64 8.65 12.44
CA THR A 232 -47.53 9.76 12.10
C THR A 232 -48.80 9.56 12.92
N GLY A 233 -48.91 10.32 14.01
CA GLY A 233 -50.14 10.45 14.78
C GLY A 233 -51.20 11.20 13.97
N ASP A 234 -52.41 10.65 14.08
CA ASP A 234 -53.76 11.14 13.77
C ASP A 234 -53.95 12.62 13.40
#